data_AF-A0A1B8SLC8-F1
#
_entry.id   AF-A0A1B8SLC8-F1
#
_cell.length_a   1.000
_cell.length_b   1.000
_cell.length_c   1.000
_cell.angle_alpha   90.00
_cell.angle_beta   90.00
_cell.angle_gamma   90.00
#
_symmetry.space_group_name_H-M   'P 1'
#
loop_
_entity.id
_entity.type
_entity.pdbx_description
1 polymer ?
#
loop_
_entity_poly.entity_id
_entity_poly.type
_entity_poly.pdbx_seq_one_letter_code
_entity_poly.pdbx_strand_id
1 'polypeptide(L)'
;MADYMGRRYRERRANAIAKLGGQCVECGTTENLQIDHIDPATKSFDLGHLWSVSIERYGNELTKCQLLCEPHHIEKSRRERSVEHGGGLTGKRNCRCELCAPLKRAYQRNNTARWKRSRRG
;
A
#
# COMPACT_ATOMS: atom_id res chain seq x y z
N MET A 1 20.61 19.10 1.30
CA MET A 1 19.27 18.56 1.66
C MET A 1 18.98 17.18 1.05
N ALA A 2 19.13 17.00 -0.27
CA ALA A 2 18.85 15.72 -0.94
C ALA A 2 19.68 14.54 -0.39
N ASP A 3 20.96 14.78 -0.13
CA ASP A 3 21.90 13.78 0.41
C ASP A 3 21.49 13.28 1.82
N TYR A 4 21.07 14.19 2.69
CA TYR A 4 20.63 13.88 4.06
C TYR A 4 19.38 12.99 4.08
N MET A 5 18.37 13.32 3.27
CA MET A 5 17.13 12.54 3.19
C MET A 5 17.39 11.13 2.63
N GLY A 6 18.28 11.00 1.64
CA GLY A 6 18.68 9.72 1.07
C GLY A 6 19.43 8.82 2.06
N ARG A 7 20.35 9.39 2.87
CA ARG A 7 21.03 8.64 3.94
C ARG A 7 20.06 8.14 5.01
N ARG A 8 19.22 9.02 5.53
CA ARG A 8 18.19 8.68 6.54
C ARG A 8 17.25 7.57 6.06
N TYR A 9 16.82 7.63 4.80
CA TYR A 9 15.99 6.59 4.20
C TYR A 9 16.70 5.23 4.18
N ARG A 10 17.95 5.18 3.71
CA ARG A 10 18.74 3.93 3.65
C ARG A 10 18.96 3.33 5.02
N GLU A 11 19.35 4.13 6.00
CA GLU A 11 19.59 3.70 7.38
C GLU A 11 18.31 3.14 8.02
N ARG A 12 17.19 3.87 7.91
CA ARG A 12 15.91 3.39 8.44
C ARG A 12 15.42 2.15 7.72
N ARG A 13 15.56 2.08 6.40
CA ARG A 13 15.14 0.90 5.64
C ARG A 13 15.94 -0.33 6.05
N ALA A 14 17.26 -0.20 6.19
CA ALA A 14 18.11 -1.28 6.69
C ALA A 14 17.71 -1.70 8.11
N ASN A 15 17.47 -0.74 9.01
CA ASN A 15 17.00 -1.01 10.36
C ASN A 15 15.64 -1.73 10.40
N ALA A 16 14.69 -1.29 9.59
CA ALA A 16 13.38 -1.92 9.46
C ALA A 16 13.51 -3.38 9.01
N ILE A 17 14.32 -3.63 7.98
CA ILE A 17 14.55 -4.99 7.47
C ILE A 17 15.15 -5.88 8.55
N ALA A 18 16.17 -5.40 9.26
CA ALA A 18 16.80 -6.16 10.34
C ALA A 18 15.82 -6.47 11.50
N LYS A 19 15.00 -5.49 11.90
CA LYS A 19 14.01 -5.66 12.97
C LYS A 19 12.87 -6.61 12.61
N LEU A 20 12.51 -6.68 11.33
CA LEU A 20 11.43 -7.53 10.82
C LEU A 20 11.91 -8.93 10.43
N GLY A 21 13.16 -9.30 10.76
CA GLY A 21 13.71 -10.64 10.56
C GLY A 21 14.51 -10.84 9.27
N GLY A 22 14.60 -9.83 8.39
CA GLY A 22 15.48 -9.87 7.23
C GLY A 22 15.06 -10.79 6.08
N GLN A 23 13.89 -11.42 6.16
CA GLN A 23 13.38 -12.35 5.16
C GLN A 23 11.86 -12.23 5.00
N CYS A 24 11.35 -12.69 3.88
CA CYS A 24 9.92 -12.78 3.60
C CYS A 24 9.25 -13.72 4.62
N VAL A 25 8.16 -13.31 5.25
CA VAL A 25 7.46 -14.13 6.24
C VAL A 25 6.76 -15.35 5.62
N GLU A 26 6.40 -15.29 4.34
CA GLU A 26 5.67 -16.36 3.64
C GLU A 26 6.60 -17.44 3.06
N CYS A 27 7.74 -17.05 2.48
CA CYS A 27 8.62 -17.98 1.76
C CYS A 27 10.09 -17.96 2.18
N GLY A 28 10.49 -17.08 3.11
CA GLY A 28 11.86 -17.01 3.61
C GLY A 28 12.90 -16.41 2.67
N THR A 29 12.53 -15.96 1.46
CA THR A 29 13.50 -15.28 0.58
C THR A 29 14.00 -13.99 1.22
N THR A 30 15.25 -13.63 0.93
CA THR A 30 15.87 -12.35 1.35
C THR A 30 15.91 -11.33 0.21
N GLU A 31 15.43 -11.71 -0.98
CA GLU A 31 15.45 -10.90 -2.18
C GLU A 31 14.18 -10.06 -2.36
N ASN A 32 14.32 -8.86 -2.93
CA ASN A 32 13.21 -7.98 -3.30
C ASN A 32 12.17 -7.76 -2.17
N LEU A 33 12.67 -7.58 -0.95
CA LEU A 33 11.86 -7.38 0.23
C LEU A 33 11.19 -5.99 0.26
N GLN A 34 9.91 -6.02 0.55
CA GLN A 34 9.03 -4.88 0.75
C GLN A 34 8.47 -4.93 2.16
N ILE A 35 8.40 -3.77 2.79
CA ILE A 35 7.72 -3.62 4.08
C ILE A 35 6.23 -3.51 3.76
N ASP A 36 5.42 -4.27 4.48
CA ASP A 36 3.97 -4.30 4.34
C ASP A 36 3.33 -4.27 5.73
N HIS A 37 2.15 -3.68 5.84
CA HIS A 37 1.39 -3.69 7.10
C HIS A 37 0.69 -5.04 7.26
N ILE A 38 0.85 -5.71 8.40
CA ILE A 38 0.17 -7.00 8.67
C ILE A 38 -1.35 -6.84 8.53
N ASP A 39 -1.90 -5.81 9.17
CA ASP A 39 -3.30 -5.41 9.04
C ASP A 39 -3.39 -3.92 8.67
N PRO A 40 -3.83 -3.59 7.44
CA PRO A 40 -4.01 -2.20 7.00
C PRO A 40 -5.01 -1.39 7.84
N ALA A 41 -5.92 -2.03 8.58
CA ALA A 41 -6.88 -1.34 9.45
C ALA A 41 -6.23 -0.83 10.74
N THR A 42 -5.10 -1.42 11.14
CA THR A 42 -4.37 -1.06 12.38
C THR A 42 -3.28 -0.01 12.16
N LYS A 43 -2.98 0.32 10.90
CA LYS A 43 -1.92 1.27 10.55
C LYS A 43 -2.24 2.65 11.09
N SER A 44 -1.24 3.32 11.66
CA SER A 44 -1.40 4.71 12.08
C SER A 44 -1.10 5.70 10.96
N PHE A 45 -0.36 5.27 9.93
CA PHE A 45 -0.05 6.06 8.74
C PHE A 45 0.44 5.15 7.60
N ASP A 46 0.50 5.69 6.38
CA ASP A 46 1.04 4.95 5.24
C ASP A 46 2.57 4.81 5.32
N LEU A 47 3.12 3.71 4.80
CA LEU A 47 4.56 3.43 4.83
C LEU A 47 5.43 4.52 4.19
N GLY A 48 4.87 5.34 3.29
CA GLY A 48 5.57 6.51 2.73
C GLY A 48 5.99 7.53 3.80
N HIS A 49 5.23 7.64 4.90
CA HIS A 49 5.53 8.53 6.01
C HIS A 49 6.49 7.91 7.04
N LEU A 50 6.74 6.60 6.98
CA LEU A 50 7.59 5.88 7.94
C LEU A 50 9.01 6.46 8.04
N TRP A 51 9.51 7.04 6.96
CA TRP A 51 10.87 7.58 6.87
C TRP A 51 11.04 8.96 7.51
N SER A 52 9.94 9.72 7.65
CA SER A 52 9.94 11.10 8.15
C SER A 52 9.37 11.27 9.56
N VAL A 53 8.73 10.25 10.13
CA VAL A 53 8.17 10.31 11.51
C VAL A 53 9.23 10.24 12.61
N SER A 54 8.84 10.61 13.83
CA SER A 54 9.66 10.45 15.05
C SER A 54 10.05 8.99 15.28
N ILE A 55 11.12 8.75 16.04
CA ILE A 55 11.66 7.40 16.28
C ILE A 55 10.67 6.50 17.04
N GLU A 56 9.90 7.07 17.97
CA GLU A 56 8.85 6.36 18.71
C GLU A 56 7.72 5.91 17.79
N ARG A 57 7.19 6.82 16.95
CA ARG A 57 6.15 6.49 15.97
C ARG A 57 6.64 5.47 14.95
N TYR A 58 7.90 5.59 14.53
CA TYR A 58 8.54 4.62 13.65
C TYR A 58 8.59 3.22 14.29
N GLY A 59 9.01 3.12 15.56
CA GLY A 59 9.05 1.86 16.29
C GLY A 59 7.67 1.23 16.46
N ASN A 60 6.69 2.02 16.89
CA ASN A 60 5.31 1.56 17.11
C ASN A 60 4.60 1.13 15.81
N GLU A 61 4.94 1.76 14.68
CA GLU A 61 4.39 1.35 13.41
C GLU A 61 5.08 0.09 12.89
N LEU A 62 6.40 -0.03 13.07
CA LEU A 62 7.16 -1.21 12.65
C LEU A 62 6.67 -2.51 13.29
N THR A 63 6.19 -2.49 14.53
CA THR A 63 5.63 -3.69 15.18
C THR A 63 4.36 -4.20 14.50
N LYS A 64 3.72 -3.37 13.67
CA LYS A 64 2.53 -3.72 12.87
C LYS A 64 2.89 -4.08 11.43
N CYS A 65 4.17 -4.07 11.09
CA CYS A 65 4.66 -4.36 9.77
C CYS A 65 5.28 -5.76 9.70
N GLN A 66 5.38 -6.26 8.48
CA GLN A 66 6.04 -7.51 8.11
C GLN A 66 6.89 -7.29 6.85
N LEU A 67 7.78 -8.24 6.57
CA LEU A 67 8.52 -8.28 5.31
C LEU A 67 7.89 -9.30 4.37
N LEU A 68 7.60 -8.86 3.16
CA LEU A 68 7.15 -9.72 2.07
C LEU A 68 8.04 -9.49 0.86
N CYS A 69 8.36 -10.54 0.13
CA CYS A 69 8.89 -10.34 -1.22
C CYS A 69 7.78 -9.81 -2.14
N GLU A 70 8.18 -9.16 -3.23
CA GLU A 70 7.27 -8.58 -4.21
C GLU A 70 6.07 -9.47 -4.59
N PRO A 71 6.21 -10.76 -4.95
CA PRO A 71 5.06 -11.58 -5.34
C PRO A 71 4.04 -11.77 -4.20
N HIS A 72 4.49 -12.05 -2.98
CA HIS A 72 3.59 -12.20 -1.82
C HIS A 72 2.95 -10.88 -1.42
N HIS A 73 3.70 -9.77 -1.51
CA HIS A 73 3.12 -8.44 -1.25
C HIS A 73 2.03 -8.09 -2.26
N ILE A 74 2.23 -8.40 -3.55
CA ILE A 74 1.23 -8.21 -4.60
C ILE A 74 0.01 -9.10 -4.33
N GLU A 75 0.21 -10.36 -3.94
CA GLU A 75 -0.88 -11.29 -3.63
C GLU A 75 -1.72 -10.79 -2.45
N LYS A 76 -1.09 -10.41 -1.33
CA LYS A 76 -1.78 -9.82 -0.19
C LYS A 76 -2.55 -8.56 -0.59
N SER A 77 -1.90 -7.64 -1.30
CA SER A 77 -2.54 -6.43 -1.81
C SER A 77 -3.75 -6.73 -2.71
N ARG A 78 -3.69 -7.80 -3.53
CA ARG A 78 -4.82 -8.23 -4.37
C ARG A 78 -5.96 -8.77 -3.52
N ARG A 79 -5.66 -9.57 -2.50
CA ARG A 79 -6.65 -10.14 -1.58
C ARG A 79 -7.37 -9.04 -0.79
N GLU A 80 -6.63 -8.11 -0.21
CA GLU A 80 -7.18 -6.99 0.58
C GLU A 80 -8.02 -6.01 -0.25
N ARG A 81 -7.63 -5.79 -1.51
CA ARG A 81 -8.38 -4.89 -2.42
C ARG A 81 -9.49 -5.61 -3.17
N SER A 82 -9.59 -6.93 -3.06
CA SER A 82 -10.67 -7.68 -3.70
C SER A 82 -11.98 -7.36 -2.99
N VAL A 83 -13.01 -7.11 -3.78
CA VAL A 83 -14.36 -6.83 -3.29
C VAL A 83 -15.33 -7.80 -3.94
N GLU A 84 -16.43 -8.06 -3.26
CA GLU A 84 -17.55 -8.83 -3.79
C GLU A 84 -18.19 -8.13 -5.00
N HIS A 85 -18.96 -8.89 -5.76
CA HIS A 85 -19.69 -8.33 -6.91
C HIS A 85 -20.67 -7.25 -6.43
N GLY A 86 -20.65 -6.09 -7.10
CA GLY A 86 -21.41 -4.91 -6.65
C GLY A 86 -20.81 -4.15 -5.47
N GLY A 87 -19.69 -4.61 -4.88
CA GLY A 87 -19.01 -3.94 -3.77
C GLY A 87 -18.03 -2.84 -4.21
N GLY A 88 -17.77 -1.88 -3.31
CA GLY A 88 -16.79 -0.82 -3.52
C GLY A 88 -17.14 0.19 -4.60
N LEU A 89 -16.23 1.15 -4.85
CA LEU A 89 -16.49 2.29 -5.72
C LEU A 89 -16.65 1.94 -7.21
N THR A 90 -16.00 0.87 -7.67
CA THR A 90 -15.96 0.48 -9.09
C THR A 90 -16.41 -0.97 -9.32
N GLY A 91 -16.97 -1.64 -8.32
CA GLY A 91 -17.22 -3.08 -8.39
C GLY A 91 -15.92 -3.92 -8.41
N LYS A 92 -16.08 -5.24 -8.41
CA LYS A 92 -14.97 -6.20 -8.50
C LYS A 92 -14.04 -5.92 -9.69
N ARG A 93 -12.72 -6.03 -9.47
CA ARG A 93 -11.69 -5.81 -10.50
C ARG A 93 -11.92 -6.74 -11.69
N ASN A 94 -11.77 -6.22 -12.91
CA ASN A 94 -11.97 -6.94 -14.17
C ASN A 94 -13.35 -7.61 -14.37
N CYS A 95 -14.34 -7.33 -13.52
CA CYS A 95 -15.69 -7.86 -13.65
C CYS A 95 -16.61 -6.91 -14.44
N ARG A 96 -17.45 -7.45 -15.34
CA ARG A 96 -18.43 -6.69 -16.12
C ARG A 96 -19.87 -7.17 -15.92
N CYS A 97 -20.17 -7.87 -14.83
CA CYS A 97 -21.53 -8.31 -14.52
C CYS A 97 -22.48 -7.12 -14.28
N GLU A 98 -23.77 -7.42 -14.22
CA GLU A 98 -24.85 -6.44 -14.02
C GLU A 98 -24.69 -5.60 -12.75
N LEU A 99 -24.10 -6.17 -11.69
CA LEU A 99 -23.83 -5.45 -10.44
C LEU A 99 -22.59 -4.53 -10.53
N CYS A 100 -21.57 -4.93 -11.30
CA CYS A 100 -20.29 -4.22 -11.35
C CYS A 100 -20.21 -3.17 -12.48
N ALA A 101 -20.80 -3.45 -13.64
CA ALA A 101 -20.70 -2.59 -14.81
C ALA A 101 -21.29 -1.17 -14.58
N PRO A 102 -22.44 -1.00 -13.90
CA PRO A 102 -22.97 0.34 -13.60
C PRO A 102 -22.02 1.17 -12.71
N LEU A 103 -21.38 0.55 -11.71
CA LEU A 103 -20.44 1.21 -10.82
C LEU A 103 -19.22 1.74 -11.58
N LYS A 104 -18.65 0.94 -12.49
CA LYS A 104 -17.52 1.36 -13.34
C LYS A 104 -17.89 2.56 -14.22
N ARG A 105 -19.06 2.51 -14.86
CA ARG A 105 -19.57 3.60 -15.70
C ARG A 105 -19.78 4.88 -14.87
N ALA A 106 -20.37 4.77 -13.68
CA ALA A 106 -20.58 5.90 -12.78
C ALA A 106 -19.24 6.54 -12.35
N TYR A 107 -18.26 5.72 -11.94
CA TYR A 107 -16.94 6.21 -11.58
C TYR A 107 -16.25 6.95 -12.72
N GLN A 108 -16.26 6.40 -13.93
CA GLN A 108 -15.67 7.04 -15.11
C GLN A 108 -16.32 8.40 -15.40
N ARG A 109 -17.66 8.48 -15.41
CA ARG A 109 -18.39 9.74 -15.62
C ARG A 109 -17.99 10.80 -14.58
N ASN A 110 -17.94 10.43 -13.31
CA ASN A 110 -17.57 11.33 -12.23
C ASN A 110 -16.13 11.81 -12.37
N ASN A 111 -15.20 10.92 -12.72
CA ASN A 111 -13.79 11.27 -12.88
C ASN A 111 -13.57 12.21 -14.09
N THR A 112 -14.23 11.94 -15.22
CA THR A 112 -14.20 12.85 -16.40
C THR A 112 -14.78 14.23 -16.06
N ALA A 113 -15.89 14.30 -15.33
CA ALA A 113 -16.48 15.57 -14.90
C ALA A 113 -15.57 16.33 -13.92
N ARG A 114 -14.90 15.64 -12.99
CA ARG A 114 -13.88 16.24 -12.10
C ARG A 114 -12.70 16.80 -12.89
N TRP A 115 -12.15 16.02 -13.81
CA TRP A 115 -11.03 16.44 -14.66
C TRP A 115 -11.37 17.64 -15.56
N LYS A 116 -12.58 17.68 -16.14
CA LYS A 116 -13.04 18.83 -16.91
C LYS A 116 -13.16 20.10 -16.05
N ARG A 117 -13.55 19.97 -14.78
CA ARG A 117 -13.61 21.09 -13.83
C ARG A 117 -12.22 21.56 -13.42
N SER A 118 -11.28 20.66 -13.14
CA SER A 118 -9.92 21.04 -12.73
C SER A 118 -9.10 21.72 -13.83
N ARG A 119 -9.48 21.56 -15.11
CA ARG A 119 -8.83 22.24 -16.26
C ARG A 119 -9.46 23.58 -16.63
N ARG A 120 -10.58 23.97 -15.99
CA ARG A 120 -11.27 25.25 -16.20
C ARG A 120 -10.90 26.31 -15.16
N GLY A 121 -9.96 26.01 -14.27
CA GLY A 121 -9.37 26.93 -13.31
C GLY A 121 -7.91 27.21 -13.63
#